data_AF-A0A3E0KTA9-F1
#
_entry.id   AF-A0A3E0KTA9-F1
#
_cell.length_a   1.000
_cell.length_b   1.000
_cell.length_c   1.000
_cell.angle_alpha   90.00
_cell.angle_beta   90.00
_cell.angle_gamma   90.00
#
_symmetry.space_group_name_H-M   'P 1'
#
loop_
_entity.id
_entity.type
_entity.pdbx_description
1 polymer ?
#
loop_
_entity_poly.entity_id
_entity_poly.type
_entity_poly.pdbx_seq_one_letter_code
_entity_poly.pdbx_strand_id
1 'polypeptide(L)'
;MLSQHPAADTAENLRRKQREYLFPNLATLYEEPLVLVRGEGKYVWDAEGRQYLDAFGGILTVGLGHCHPEVTGRAVRQMQTLQHASTL
;
A
#
# COMPACT_ATOMS: atom_id res chain seq x y z
N MET A 1 -12.26 10.24 14.72
CA MET A 1 -12.95 10.43 13.43
C MET A 1 -12.04 9.92 12.33
N LEU A 2 -12.09 8.62 12.03
CA LEU A 2 -11.47 8.08 10.82
C LEU A 2 -12.28 8.64 9.65
N SER A 3 -11.68 9.57 8.89
CA SER A 3 -12.31 10.07 7.68
C SER A 3 -12.61 8.88 6.77
N GLN A 4 -13.86 8.78 6.37
CA GLN A 4 -14.37 7.78 5.44
C GLN A 4 -13.41 7.69 4.25
N HIS A 5 -12.87 6.50 4.00
CA HIS A 5 -12.20 6.22 2.73
C HIS A 5 -13.21 6.62 1.63
N PRO A 6 -12.87 7.50 0.68
CA PRO A 6 -13.72 7.69 -0.49
C PRO A 6 -13.95 6.31 -1.09
N ALA A 7 -15.19 6.02 -1.52
CA ALA A 7 -15.57 4.73 -2.11
C ALA A 7 -14.42 4.24 -3.00
N ALA A 8 -13.86 3.06 -2.67
CA ALA A 8 -12.62 2.58 -3.26
C ALA A 8 -12.72 2.72 -4.79
N ASP A 9 -11.85 3.56 -5.37
CA ASP A 9 -11.76 3.67 -6.82
C ASP A 9 -11.64 2.25 -7.40
N THR A 10 -12.41 1.93 -8.44
CA THR A 10 -12.32 0.62 -9.09
C THR A 10 -10.90 0.39 -9.60
N ALA A 11 -10.46 -0.87 -9.70
CA ALA A 11 -9.12 -1.15 -10.21
C ALA A 11 -8.90 -0.57 -11.62
N GLU A 12 -9.95 -0.52 -12.44
CA GLU A 12 -9.92 0.15 -13.74
C GLU A 12 -9.63 1.65 -13.62
N ASN A 13 -10.31 2.37 -12.72
CA ASN A 13 -10.06 3.80 -12.52
C ASN A 13 -8.64 4.03 -11.99
N LEU A 14 -8.14 3.17 -11.09
CA LEU A 14 -6.78 3.26 -10.57
C LEU A 14 -5.72 3.02 -11.66
N ARG A 15 -5.91 2.01 -12.53
CA ARG A 15 -5.03 1.79 -13.70
C ARG A 15 -5.08 2.94 -14.69
N ARG A 16 -6.27 3.55 -14.90
CA ARG A 16 -6.42 4.74 -15.76
C ARG A 16 -5.66 5.94 -15.19
N LYS A 17 -5.83 6.24 -13.90
CA LYS A 17 -5.12 7.33 -13.20
C LYS A 17 -3.60 7.10 -13.21
N GLN A 18 -3.14 5.87 -13.04
CA GLN A 18 -1.72 5.53 -13.17
C GLN A 18 -1.16 5.94 -14.54
N ARG A 19 -1.87 5.63 -15.63
CA ARG A 19 -1.46 6.02 -16.99
C ARG A 19 -1.51 7.53 -17.26
N GLU A 20 -2.46 8.23 -16.62
CA GLU A 20 -2.65 9.67 -16.82
C GLU A 20 -1.63 10.51 -16.03
N TYR A 21 -1.33 10.12 -14.78
CA TYR A 21 -0.60 10.96 -13.84
C TYR A 21 0.81 10.48 -13.50
N LEU A 22 1.19 9.22 -13.78
CA LEU A 22 2.54 8.73 -13.50
C LEU A 22 3.41 8.72 -14.77
N PHE A 23 4.72 8.78 -14.56
CA PHE A 23 5.70 8.79 -15.64
C PHE A 23 5.77 7.44 -16.37
N PRO A 24 6.03 7.43 -17.70
CA PRO A 24 6.10 6.19 -18.49
C PRO A 24 7.18 5.20 -18.06
N ASN A 25 8.23 5.64 -17.36
CA ASN A 25 9.29 4.77 -16.84
C ASN A 25 8.88 3.99 -15.57
N LEU A 26 7.70 4.26 -15.01
CA LEU A 26 7.11 3.50 -13.91
C LEU A 26 6.25 2.35 -14.44
N ALA A 27 6.82 1.58 -15.36
CA ALA A 27 6.13 0.44 -15.98
C ALA A 27 5.93 -0.68 -14.96
N THR A 28 4.79 -1.34 -15.05
CA THR A 28 4.48 -2.53 -14.26
C THR A 28 5.10 -3.76 -14.87
N LEU A 29 5.43 -4.75 -14.04
CA LEU A 29 6.02 -6.02 -14.49
C LEU A 29 5.01 -6.94 -15.21
N TYR A 30 3.73 -6.60 -15.17
CA TYR A 30 2.63 -7.38 -15.74
C TYR A 30 1.77 -6.49 -16.64
N GLU A 31 1.18 -7.12 -17.66
CA GLU A 31 0.29 -6.48 -18.63
C GLU A 31 -0.96 -5.89 -17.96
N GLU A 32 -1.59 -6.66 -17.06
CA GLU A 32 -2.67 -6.20 -16.18
C GLU A 32 -2.20 -6.21 -14.71
N PRO A 33 -1.80 -5.06 -14.15
CA PRO A 33 -1.30 -4.98 -12.78
C PRO A 33 -2.39 -5.25 -11.76
N LEU A 34 -2.04 -6.05 -10.74
CA LEU A 34 -2.86 -6.22 -9.54
C LEU A 34 -2.91 -4.90 -8.76
N VAL A 35 -4.13 -4.42 -8.49
CA VAL A 35 -4.36 -3.21 -7.71
C VAL A 35 -4.60 -3.62 -6.27
N LEU A 36 -3.51 -3.77 -5.50
CA LEU A 36 -3.56 -4.15 -4.09
C LEU A 36 -3.96 -2.95 -3.22
N VAL A 37 -4.98 -3.13 -2.37
CA VAL A 37 -5.55 -2.06 -1.52
C VAL A 37 -5.45 -2.35 -0.03
N ARG A 38 -5.14 -3.59 0.35
CA ARG A 38 -4.97 -3.99 1.75
C ARG A 38 -3.90 -5.07 1.87
N GLY A 39 -3.17 -5.05 2.98
CA GLY A 39 -2.24 -6.12 3.39
C GLY A 39 -2.36 -6.41 4.89
N GLU A 40 -2.17 -7.68 5.27
CA GLU A 40 -2.20 -8.15 6.66
C GLU A 40 -1.42 -9.46 6.77
N GLY A 41 -0.33 -9.45 7.56
CA GLY A 41 0.54 -10.61 7.71
C GLY A 41 1.10 -11.04 6.34
N LYS A 42 0.89 -12.31 5.99
CA LYS A 42 1.35 -12.89 4.71
C LYS A 42 0.36 -12.72 3.54
N TYR A 43 -0.71 -11.95 3.72
CA TYR A 43 -1.78 -11.84 2.72
C TYR A 43 -1.97 -10.40 2.25
N VAL A 44 -2.42 -10.27 1.01
CA VAL A 44 -2.83 -9.01 0.38
C VAL A 44 -4.19 -9.17 -0.30
N TRP A 45 -4.92 -8.08 -0.47
CA TRP A 45 -6.21 -8.03 -1.15
C TRP A 45 -6.20 -7.01 -2.27
N ASP A 46 -6.77 -7.39 -3.42
CA ASP A 46 -7.02 -6.44 -4.51
C ASP A 46 -8.27 -5.58 -4.27
N ALA A 47 -8.48 -4.58 -5.12
CA ALA A 47 -9.63 -3.68 -5.06
C ALA A 47 -10.98 -4.42 -5.26
N GLU A 48 -10.97 -5.59 -5.88
CA GLU A 48 -12.13 -6.48 -6.04
C GLU A 48 -12.37 -7.38 -4.81
N GLY A 49 -11.51 -7.31 -3.79
CA GLY A 49 -11.62 -8.07 -2.54
C GLY A 49 -11.06 -9.49 -2.59
N ARG A 50 -10.37 -9.88 -3.67
CA ARG A 50 -9.71 -11.19 -3.77
C ARG A 50 -8.46 -11.20 -2.91
N GLN A 51 -8.27 -12.28 -2.15
CA GLN A 51 -7.13 -12.48 -1.28
C GLN A 51 -6.04 -13.28 -1.98
N TYR A 52 -4.79 -12.86 -1.82
CA TYR A 52 -3.62 -13.53 -2.35
C TYR A 52 -2.61 -13.79 -1.23
N LEU A 53 -1.94 -14.95 -1.28
CA LEU A 53 -0.76 -15.20 -0.46
C LEU A 53 0.42 -14.42 -1.05
N ASP A 54 1.04 -13.56 -0.25
CA ASP A 54 2.29 -12.91 -0.63
C ASP A 54 3.47 -13.85 -0.34
N ALA A 55 3.84 -14.63 -1.36
CA ALA A 55 5.01 -15.50 -1.33
C ALA A 55 6.30 -14.81 -1.80
N PHE A 56 6.22 -13.52 -2.16
CA PHE A 56 7.35 -12.73 -2.60
C PHE A 56 7.92 -11.90 -1.44
N GLY A 57 7.06 -11.44 -0.54
CA GLY A 57 7.42 -10.59 0.61
C GLY A 57 7.84 -9.19 0.19
N GLY A 58 7.27 -8.69 -0.92
CA GLY A 58 7.84 -7.57 -1.67
C GLY A 58 9.26 -7.90 -2.17
N ILE A 59 10.15 -6.91 -2.26
CA ILE A 59 11.58 -7.14 -2.54
C ILE A 59 12.28 -7.47 -1.22
N LEU A 60 11.84 -8.55 -0.56
CA LEU A 60 12.32 -8.99 0.77
C LEU A 60 12.17 -7.94 1.89
N THR A 61 11.25 -6.99 1.74
CA THR A 61 11.06 -5.88 2.70
C THR A 61 10.00 -6.17 3.76
N VAL A 62 9.16 -7.19 3.56
CA VAL A 62 7.98 -7.46 4.39
C VAL A 62 8.18 -8.72 5.26
N GLY A 63 9.36 -8.85 5.87
CA GLY A 63 9.73 -10.05 6.64
C GLY A 63 8.86 -10.34 7.89
N LEU A 64 8.24 -9.30 8.47
CA LEU A 64 7.30 -9.43 9.59
C LEU A 64 5.83 -9.52 9.13
N GLY A 65 5.59 -9.55 7.82
CA GLY A 65 4.25 -9.43 7.24
C GLY A 65 3.77 -7.98 7.13
N HIS A 66 2.78 -7.79 6.27
CA HIS A 66 2.13 -6.50 6.01
C HIS A 66 1.43 -5.99 7.28
N CYS A 67 1.57 -4.70 7.56
CA CYS A 67 0.85 -3.99 8.62
C CYS A 67 0.95 -4.63 10.01
N HIS A 68 2.14 -5.12 10.41
CA HIS A 68 2.35 -5.73 11.72
C HIS A 68 1.92 -4.79 12.87
N PRO A 69 0.96 -5.18 13.74
CA PRO A 69 0.30 -4.26 14.69
C PRO A 69 1.27 -3.49 15.60
N GLU A 70 2.31 -4.15 16.10
CA GLU A 70 3.29 -3.49 16.98
C GLU A 70 4.13 -2.43 16.23
N VAL A 71 4.58 -2.74 15.02
CA VAL A 71 5.42 -1.83 14.22
C VAL A 71 4.59 -0.63 13.78
N THR A 72 3.41 -0.90 13.19
CA THR A 72 2.49 0.14 12.76
C THR A 72 2.04 1.02 13.93
N GLY A 73 1.68 0.42 15.06
CA GLY A 73 1.26 1.16 16.25
C GLY A 73 2.35 2.10 16.79
N ARG A 74 3.60 1.64 16.85
CA ARG A 74 4.74 2.48 17.28
C ARG A 74 5.05 3.59 16.27
N ALA A 75 5.05 3.29 14.98
CA ALA A 75 5.28 4.27 13.92
C ALA A 75 4.23 5.39 13.95
N VAL A 76 2.95 5.04 14.07
CA VAL A 76 1.84 6.01 14.18
C VAL A 76 2.01 6.90 15.41
N ARG A 77 2.32 6.32 16.58
CA ARG A 77 2.54 7.11 17.81
C ARG A 77 3.69 8.12 17.67
N GLN A 78 4.80 7.71 17.05
CA GLN A 78 5.92 8.62 16.82
C GLN A 78 5.53 9.74 15.84
N MET A 79 4.86 9.40 14.74
CA MET A 79 4.40 10.38 13.75
C MET A 79 3.42 11.41 14.33
N GLN A 80 2.64 11.04 15.35
CA GLN A 80 1.76 11.97 16.09
C GLN A 80 2.52 12.86 17.08
N THR A 81 3.76 12.51 17.42
CA THR A 81 4.58 13.27 18.36
C THR A 81 5.51 14.23 17.62
N LEU A 82 6.35 13.69 16.72
CA LEU A 82 7.33 14.46 15.96
C LEU A 82 7.79 13.66 14.74
N GLN A 83 7.62 14.22 13.54
CA GLN A 83 8.03 13.59 12.29
C GLN A 83 9.44 14.01 11.85
N HIS A 84 9.82 15.26 12.13
CA HIS A 84 11.08 15.84 11.67
C HIS A 84 11.56 16.89 12.66
N ALA A 85 12.88 16.97 12.85
CA ALA A 85 13.56 18.06 13.50
C ALA A 85 14.82 18.41 12.70
N SER A 86 15.06 19.70 12.53
CA SER A 86 16.27 20.24 11.89
C SER A 86 16.87 21.30 12.81
N THR A 87 18.19 21.36 12.83
CA THR A 87 18.96 22.47 13.42
C THR A 87 19.60 23.37 12.37
N LEU A 88 19.32 23.09 11.08
CA LEU A 88 19.65 23.95 9.93
C LEU A 88 18.61 25.06 9.79
#